data_AF-A0A0Q6GV79-F1
#
_entry.id   AF-A0A0Q6GV79-F1
#
_cell.length_a   1.000
_cell.length_b   1.000
_cell.length_c   1.000
_cell.angle_alpha   90.00
_cell.angle_beta   90.00
_cell.angle_gamma   90.00
#
_symmetry.space_group_name_H-M   'P 1'
#
loop_
_entity.id
_entity.type
_entity.pdbx_description
1 polymer ?
#
loop_
_entity_poly.entity_id
_entity_poly.type
_entity_poly.pdbx_seq_one_letter_code
_entity_poly.pdbx_strand_id
1 'polypeptide(L)'
;MNDALLRLVLLAIAAITVLSGVTQMAAGGFVLSIIATDARPPVVHMFMTIGMFMVITGAMFLQSLWRRSEEPAIPLWIAVQKLAAAVLVTMGWMKGIFAPLALGVAAFDALTGLLALIFWRRLGP
;
A
#
# COMPACT_ATOMS: atom_id res chain seq x y z
N MET A 1 -12.29 11.49 14.97
CA MET A 1 -11.08 10.68 15.23
C MET A 1 -9.97 11.58 15.73
N ASN A 2 -9.44 11.30 16.93
CA ASN A 2 -8.32 12.04 17.52
C ASN A 2 -7.04 11.79 16.72
N ASP A 3 -6.12 12.76 16.68
CA ASP A 3 -4.89 12.67 15.89
C ASP A 3 -3.98 11.52 16.33
N ALA A 4 -3.95 11.24 17.63
CA ALA A 4 -3.26 10.08 18.18
C ALA A 4 -3.82 8.75 17.65
N LEU A 5 -5.15 8.64 17.53
CA LEU A 5 -5.80 7.44 17.00
C LEU A 5 -5.56 7.30 15.49
N LEU A 6 -5.67 8.39 14.73
CA LEU A 6 -5.36 8.39 13.29
C LEU A 6 -3.91 7.95 13.03
N ARG A 7 -2.95 8.52 13.78
CA ARG A 7 -1.54 8.16 13.66
C ARG A 7 -1.31 6.68 14.03
N LEU A 8 -1.95 6.16 15.07
CA LEU A 8 -1.85 4.75 15.45
C LEU A 8 -2.40 3.81 14.36
N VAL A 9 -3.55 4.15 13.78
CA VAL A 9 -4.13 3.37 12.67
C VAL A 9 -3.20 3.38 11.46
N LEU A 10 -2.67 4.54 11.08
CA LEU A 10 -1.72 4.66 9.97
C LEU A 10 -0.41 3.91 10.25
N LEU A 11 0.04 3.87 11.49
CA LEU A 11 1.24 3.14 11.92
C LEU A 11 1.03 1.62 11.74
N ALA A 12 -0.13 1.10 12.18
CA ALA A 12 -0.49 -0.29 11.96
C ALA A 12 -0.58 -0.63 10.46
N ILE A 13 -1.20 0.23 9.65
CA ILE A 13 -1.30 0.05 8.19
C ILE A 13 0.08 0.07 7.53
N ALA A 14 0.96 0.98 7.93
CA ALA A 14 2.31 1.07 7.40
C ALA A 14 3.12 -0.19 7.75
N ALA A 15 3.00 -0.69 8.99
CA ALA A 15 3.62 -1.96 9.40
C ALA A 15 3.09 -3.15 8.58
N ILE A 16 1.76 -3.24 8.39
CA ILE A 16 1.15 -4.27 7.54
C ILE A 16 1.66 -4.17 6.10
N THR A 17 1.78 -2.95 5.56
CA THR A 17 2.29 -2.71 4.20
C THR A 17 3.75 -3.15 4.05
N VAL A 18 4.58 -2.94 5.07
CA VAL A 18 5.95 -3.44 5.08
C VAL A 18 5.96 -4.97 5.10
N LEU A 19 5.21 -5.59 6.01
CA LEU A 19 5.17 -7.06 6.14
C LEU A 19 4.62 -7.73 4.87
N SER A 20 3.56 -7.17 4.28
CA SER A 20 3.01 -7.67 3.01
C SER A 20 3.98 -7.46 1.86
N GLY A 21 4.64 -6.29 1.79
CA GLY A 21 5.69 -6.01 0.81
C GLY A 21 6.86 -6.98 0.90
N VAL A 22 7.34 -7.30 2.11
CA VAL A 22 8.43 -8.27 2.34
C VAL A 22 7.98 -9.66 1.90
N THR A 23 6.75 -10.05 2.25
CA THR A 23 6.18 -11.34 1.84
C THR A 23 6.07 -11.43 0.32
N GLN A 24 5.61 -10.37 -0.34
CA GLN A 24 5.50 -10.28 -1.80
C GLN A 24 6.87 -10.28 -2.49
N MET A 25 7.87 -9.61 -1.90
CA MET A 25 9.23 -9.57 -2.40
C MET A 25 9.93 -10.93 -2.28
N ALA A 26 9.70 -11.67 -1.20
CA ALA A 26 10.33 -12.98 -0.96
C ALA A 26 9.56 -14.14 -1.61
N ALA A 27 8.23 -14.05 -1.68
CA ALA A 27 7.32 -15.12 -2.07
C ALA A 27 6.25 -14.64 -3.07
N GLY A 28 6.64 -13.84 -4.07
CA GLY A 28 5.71 -13.23 -5.03
C GLY A 28 4.82 -14.23 -5.78
N GLY A 29 5.33 -15.43 -6.08
CA GLY A 29 4.53 -16.49 -6.72
C GLY A 29 3.40 -17.02 -5.83
N PHE A 30 3.67 -17.16 -4.53
CA PHE A 30 2.64 -17.55 -3.54
C PHE A 30 1.59 -16.46 -3.36
N VAL A 31 2.00 -15.19 -3.31
CA VAL A 31 1.02 -14.09 -3.19
C VAL A 31 0.18 -13.97 -4.46
N LEU A 32 0.79 -14.08 -5.65
CA LEU A 32 0.07 -14.03 -6.92
C LEU A 32 -0.92 -15.18 -7.09
N SER A 33 -0.61 -16.40 -6.64
CA SER A 33 -1.55 -17.51 -6.77
C SER A 33 -2.85 -17.30 -5.98
N ILE A 34 -2.84 -16.39 -5.01
CA ILE A 34 -4.01 -16.01 -4.22
C ILE A 34 -4.83 -14.91 -4.91
N ILE A 35 -4.19 -13.96 -5.60
CA ILE A 35 -4.83 -12.72 -6.07
C ILE A 35 -4.89 -12.56 -7.60
N ALA A 36 -4.18 -13.37 -8.37
CA ALA A 36 -4.07 -13.28 -9.82
C ALA A 36 -4.51 -14.57 -10.51
N THR A 37 -4.95 -14.44 -11.75
CA THR A 37 -5.36 -15.57 -12.60
C THR A 37 -4.18 -16.17 -13.39
N ASP A 38 -3.03 -15.50 -13.39
CA ASP A 38 -1.81 -15.88 -14.11
C ASP A 38 -0.56 -15.59 -13.25
N ALA A 39 0.34 -16.57 -13.15
CA ALA A 39 1.56 -16.52 -12.34
C ALA A 39 2.83 -16.87 -13.15
N ARG A 40 2.88 -16.49 -14.43
CA ARG A 40 4.08 -16.65 -15.26
C ARG A 40 5.32 -15.96 -14.65
N PRO A 41 6.54 -16.47 -14.89
CA PRO A 41 7.76 -15.97 -14.26
C PRO A 41 8.00 -14.44 -14.40
N PRO A 42 7.77 -13.80 -15.57
CA PRO A 42 7.93 -12.34 -15.68
C PRO A 42 6.92 -11.55 -14.84
N VAL A 43 5.69 -12.07 -14.70
CA VAL A 43 4.64 -11.45 -13.88
C VAL A 43 5.00 -11.56 -12.40
N VAL A 44 5.49 -12.74 -11.98
CA VAL A 44 5.99 -12.96 -10.63
C VAL A 44 7.13 -12.02 -10.29
N HIS A 45 8.12 -11.87 -11.17
CA HIS A 45 9.25 -10.99 -10.92
C HIS A 45 8.85 -9.51 -10.87
N MET A 46 7.95 -9.07 -11.75
CA MET A 46 7.37 -7.72 -11.70
C MET A 46 6.63 -7.50 -10.38
N PHE A 47 5.87 -8.49 -9.93
CA PHE A 47 5.13 -8.41 -8.67
C PHE A 47 6.07 -8.37 -7.46
N MET A 48 7.16 -9.14 -7.45
CA MET A 48 8.21 -9.04 -6.43
C MET A 48 8.85 -7.64 -6.40
N THR A 49 9.07 -7.04 -7.57
CA THR A 49 9.58 -5.66 -7.70
C THR A 49 8.61 -4.63 -7.11
N ILE A 50 7.30 -4.78 -7.35
CA ILE A 50 6.28 -3.96 -6.70
C ILE A 50 6.31 -4.15 -5.17
N GLY A 51 6.53 -5.38 -4.70
CA GLY A 51 6.69 -5.71 -3.28
C GLY A 51 7.84 -4.93 -2.65
N MET A 52 8.99 -4.83 -3.32
CA MET A 52 10.12 -4.02 -2.87
C MET A 52 9.75 -2.54 -2.70
N PHE A 53 9.02 -1.94 -3.65
CA PHE A 53 8.55 -0.56 -3.51
C PHE A 53 7.55 -0.39 -2.36
N MET A 54 6.68 -1.37 -2.13
CA MET A 54 5.78 -1.38 -0.96
C MET A 54 6.56 -1.42 0.35
N VAL A 55 7.65 -2.19 0.43
CA VAL A 55 8.53 -2.21 1.61
C VAL A 55 9.14 -0.85 1.85
N ILE A 56 9.76 -0.23 0.84
CA ILE A 56 10.46 1.05 1.02
C ILE A 56 9.46 2.16 1.38
N THR A 57 8.36 2.29 0.65
CA THR A 57 7.34 3.32 0.91
C THR A 57 6.64 3.11 2.25
N GLY A 58 6.31 1.86 2.58
CA GLY A 58 5.73 1.48 3.86
C GLY A 58 6.68 1.76 5.03
N ALA A 59 7.96 1.42 4.90
CA ALA A 59 8.96 1.63 5.95
C ALA A 59 9.24 3.12 6.16
N MET A 60 9.34 3.89 5.08
CA MET A 60 9.46 5.35 5.14
C MET A 60 8.28 5.98 5.87
N PHE A 61 7.06 5.57 5.55
CA PHE A 61 5.87 6.09 6.21
C PHE A 61 5.80 5.66 7.68
N LEU A 62 6.08 4.39 7.97
CA LEU A 62 6.15 3.85 9.32
C LEU A 62 7.16 4.63 10.17
N GLN A 63 8.36 4.87 9.65
CA GLN A 63 9.40 5.63 10.33
C GLN A 63 8.98 7.09 10.58
N SER A 64 8.35 7.75 9.59
CA SER A 64 7.81 9.10 9.74
C SER A 64 6.74 9.18 10.83
N LEU A 65 5.82 8.20 10.84
CA LEU A 65 4.77 8.08 11.85
C LEU A 65 5.31 7.74 13.24
N TRP A 66 6.36 6.93 13.32
CA TRP A 66 7.00 6.59 14.58
C TRP A 66 7.76 7.80 15.18
N ARG A 67 8.53 8.50 14.34
CA ARG A 67 9.36 9.64 14.75
C ARG A 67 8.59 10.94 14.94
N ARG A 68 7.27 10.94 14.71
CA ARG A 68 6.47 12.18 14.76
C ARG A 68 6.99 13.28 13.84
N SER A 69 7.46 12.89 12.66
CA SER A 69 7.86 13.85 11.64
C SER A 69 6.70 14.77 11.26
N GLU A 70 7.02 16.04 11.06
CA GLU A 70 6.12 17.09 10.59
C GLU A 70 6.17 17.27 9.08
N GLU A 71 6.97 16.48 8.35
CA GLU A 71 7.15 16.60 6.90
C GLU A 71 5.85 16.23 6.14
N PRO A 72 5.13 17.18 5.53
CA PRO A 72 3.86 16.91 4.88
C PRO A 72 4.03 16.16 3.54
N ALA A 73 5.20 16.20 2.90
CA ALA A 73 5.41 15.50 1.64
C ALA A 73 5.23 13.98 1.76
N ILE A 74 5.62 13.39 2.90
CA ILE A 74 5.55 11.94 3.11
C ILE A 74 4.11 11.41 3.03
N PRO A 75 3.16 11.85 3.88
CA PRO A 75 1.78 11.37 3.80
C PRO A 75 1.08 11.73 2.49
N LEU A 76 1.44 12.85 1.84
CA LEU A 76 0.94 13.19 0.51
C LEU A 76 1.32 12.12 -0.53
N TRP A 77 2.61 11.79 -0.64
CA TRP A 77 3.06 10.81 -1.64
C TRP A 77 2.60 9.39 -1.33
N ILE A 78 2.45 9.03 -0.06
CA ILE A 78 1.82 7.76 0.34
C ILE A 78 0.36 7.72 -0.09
N ALA A 79 -0.39 8.82 0.09
CA ALA A 79 -1.75 8.90 -0.40
C ALA A 79 -1.83 8.72 -1.92
N VAL A 80 -0.99 9.44 -2.68
CA VAL A 80 -0.95 9.31 -4.14
C VAL A 80 -0.64 7.88 -4.55
N GLN A 81 0.40 7.26 -3.96
CA GLN A 81 0.80 5.90 -4.30
C GLN A 81 -0.33 4.89 -4.02
N LYS A 82 -0.98 4.98 -2.87
CA LYS A 82 -2.05 4.06 -2.47
C LYS A 82 -3.31 4.22 -3.32
N LEU A 83 -3.73 5.46 -3.60
CA LEU A 83 -4.88 5.71 -4.48
C LEU A 83 -4.60 5.26 -5.91
N ALA A 84 -3.39 5.52 -6.44
CA ALA A 84 -2.99 5.04 -7.75
C ALA A 84 -2.95 3.51 -7.82
N ALA A 85 -2.42 2.83 -6.79
CA ALA A 85 -2.43 1.38 -6.68
C ALA A 85 -3.86 0.83 -6.70
N ALA A 86 -4.77 1.41 -5.92
CA ALA A 86 -6.18 1.00 -5.90
C ALA A 86 -6.84 1.11 -7.28
N VAL A 87 -6.59 2.20 -8.01
CA VAL A 87 -7.10 2.39 -9.38
C VAL A 87 -6.51 1.34 -10.32
N LEU A 88 -5.19 1.15 -10.32
CA LEU A 88 -4.51 0.21 -11.23
C LEU A 88 -4.90 -1.25 -10.95
N VAL A 89 -5.07 -1.65 -9.69
CA VAL A 89 -5.55 -2.98 -9.32
C VAL A 89 -7.00 -3.18 -9.78
N THR A 90 -7.87 -2.19 -9.57
CA THR A 90 -9.26 -2.24 -10.04
C THR A 90 -9.33 -2.35 -11.57
N MET A 91 -8.52 -1.58 -12.29
CA MET A 91 -8.41 -1.70 -13.76
C MET A 91 -7.88 -3.07 -14.18
N GLY A 92 -6.93 -3.65 -13.44
CA GLY A 92 -6.42 -5.00 -13.70
C GLY A 92 -7.51 -6.07 -13.50
N TRP A 93 -8.34 -5.94 -12.46
CA TRP A 93 -9.49 -6.81 -12.24
C TRP A 93 -10.52 -6.71 -13.38
N MET A 94 -10.87 -5.49 -13.83
CA MET A 94 -11.78 -5.28 -14.96
C MET A 94 -11.29 -5.92 -16.27
N LYS A 95 -9.97 -6.07 -16.41
CA LYS A 95 -9.31 -6.73 -17.57
C LYS A 95 -9.13 -8.24 -17.38
N GLY A 96 -9.60 -8.82 -16.28
CA GLY A 96 -9.46 -10.25 -15.97
C GLY A 96 -8.07 -10.70 -15.50
N ILE A 97 -7.17 -9.77 -15.18
CA ILE A 97 -5.79 -10.05 -14.74
C ILE A 97 -5.78 -10.52 -13.27
N PHE A 98 -6.65 -9.92 -12.45
CA PHE A 98 -6.73 -10.21 -11.02
C PHE A 98 -8.03 -10.93 -10.65
N ALA A 99 -7.95 -11.78 -9.63
CA ALA A 99 -9.11 -12.40 -9.01
C ALA A 99 -9.94 -11.36 -8.23
N PRO A 100 -11.23 -11.62 -7.95
CA PRO A 100 -12.07 -10.69 -7.16
C PRO A 100 -11.49 -10.32 -5.80
N LEU A 101 -10.68 -11.19 -5.20
CA LEU A 101 -9.99 -10.92 -3.94
C LEU A 101 -9.07 -9.68 -4.01
N ALA A 102 -8.52 -9.37 -5.19
CA ALA A 102 -7.70 -8.18 -5.39
C ALA A 102 -8.47 -6.86 -5.21
N LEU A 103 -9.81 -6.87 -5.35
CA LEU A 103 -10.63 -5.70 -5.02
C LEU A 103 -10.59 -5.38 -3.52
N GLY A 104 -10.41 -6.38 -2.66
CA GLY A 104 -10.19 -6.16 -1.23
C GLY A 104 -8.87 -5.41 -0.98
N VAL A 105 -7.82 -5.77 -1.72
CA VAL A 105 -6.53 -5.05 -1.68
C VAL A 105 -6.70 -3.63 -2.19
N ALA A 106 -7.40 -3.44 -3.31
CA ALA A 106 -7.69 -2.11 -3.85
C ALA A 106 -8.49 -1.24 -2.88
N ALA A 107 -9.50 -1.81 -2.21
CA ALA A 107 -10.29 -1.10 -1.20
C ALA A 107 -9.43 -0.71 0.01
N PHE A 108 -8.58 -1.63 0.48
CA PHE A 108 -7.62 -1.35 1.56
C PHE A 108 -6.67 -0.21 1.20
N ASP A 109 -6.12 -0.22 -0.01
CA ASP A 109 -5.24 0.85 -0.48
C ASP A 109 -5.99 2.17 -0.66
N ALA A 110 -7.22 2.16 -1.18
CA ALA A 110 -8.04 3.37 -1.30
C ALA A 110 -8.33 3.99 0.07
N LEU A 111 -8.75 3.18 1.05
CA LEU A 111 -8.99 3.63 2.42
C LEU A 111 -7.71 4.17 3.07
N THR A 112 -6.59 3.48 2.88
CA THR A 112 -5.29 3.93 3.37
C THR A 112 -4.89 5.27 2.77
N GLY A 113 -5.07 5.44 1.46
CA GLY A 113 -4.77 6.67 0.77
C GLY A 113 -5.63 7.85 1.26
N LEU A 114 -6.92 7.61 1.50
CA LEU A 114 -7.82 8.61 2.10
C LEU A 114 -7.39 8.99 3.52
N LEU A 115 -7.04 8.01 4.35
CA LEU A 115 -6.55 8.28 5.70
C LEU A 115 -5.22 9.07 5.69
N ALA A 116 -4.32 8.76 4.76
CA ALA A 116 -3.08 9.49 4.57
C ALA A 116 -3.33 10.94 4.08
N LEU A 117 -4.30 11.18 3.20
CA LEU A 117 -4.71 12.54 2.81
C LEU A 117 -5.33 13.32 3.97
N ILE A 118 -6.16 12.68 4.79
CA ILE A 118 -6.74 13.30 5.99
C ILE A 118 -5.61 13.69 6.95
N PHE A 119 -4.63 12.81 7.15
CA PHE A 119 -3.48 13.07 8.01
C PHE A 119 -2.59 14.18 7.45
N TRP A 120 -2.32 14.19 6.14
CA TRP A 120 -1.60 15.27 5.45
C TRP A 120 -2.28 16.62 5.65
N ARG A 121 -3.60 16.70 5.45
CA ARG A 121 -4.38 17.93 5.67
C ARG A 121 -4.32 18.43 7.12
N ARG A 122 -4.12 17.54 8.09
CA ARG A 122 -4.01 17.90 9.51
C ARG A 122 -2.60 18.29 9.93
N LEU A 123 -1.58 17.81 9.23
CA LEU A 123 -0.20 18.23 9.44
C LEU A 123 0.00 19.68 8.98
N GLY A 124 -0.69 20.10 7.92
CA GLY A 124 -0.52 21.45 7.36
C GLY A 124 0.88 21.67 6.77
N PRO A 125 0.98 22.61 5.84
CA PRO A 125 1.68 23.85 6.11
C PRO A 125 0.74 24.89 6.74
#